data_AF-A0A943QR44-F1
#
_entry.id   AF-A0A943QR44-F1
#
_cell.length_a   1.000
_cell.length_b   1.000
_cell.length_c   1.000
_cell.angle_alpha   90.00
_cell.angle_beta   90.00
_cell.angle_gamma   90.00
#
_symmetry.space_group_name_H-M   'P 1'
#
loop_
_entity.id
_entity.type
_entity.pdbx_description
1 polymer ?
#
loop_
_entity_poly.entity_id
_entity_poly.type
_entity_poly.pdbx_seq_one_letter_code
_entity_poly.pdbx_strand_id
1 'polypeptide(L)'
;MFIINFIRGFCMALADSVPGVSGGTIAFILGFYDKFINSLNSLVSTKSNKEEKLESLKFLIKIGIGWAVGMVLAVLFISSVFTTHIYKISSLFLGFIIFSLPLIFREEKSEIVGKYKNIIFAVIGILVVAAITYFNPATSGGTGTNLSLDNLNIGLIAYVFVVGAIAICAMILPGISGSTLLLIFGIYAPIMTAVKSVIKFDFSYLPIVIVFGLGVITGIVSIIRLLRYLLANHRSKVIYTIIGLMIGSLYAVVMGPTTLEIPEAPMGFGEFSILFFLLGGGLILGLEKLKKVLDKGQE
;
A
#
# COMPACT_ATOMS: atom_id res chain seq x y z
N MET A 1 -24.92 1.14 16.42
CA MET A 1 -24.12 1.75 15.32
C MET A 1 -22.60 1.69 15.55
N PHE A 2 -22.08 1.82 16.79
CA PHE A 2 -20.62 1.75 17.05
C PHE A 2 -20.00 0.42 16.61
N ILE A 3 -20.57 -0.71 17.03
CA ILE A 3 -20.08 -2.07 16.73
C ILE A 3 -19.99 -2.31 15.21
N ILE A 4 -21.00 -1.89 14.44
CA ILE A 4 -21.00 -2.05 12.97
C ILE A 4 -19.86 -1.24 12.34
N ASN A 5 -19.66 0.01 12.76
CA ASN A 5 -18.58 0.84 12.24
C ASN A 5 -17.20 0.34 12.68
N PHE A 6 -17.10 -0.24 13.87
CA PHE A 6 -15.91 -0.92 14.34
C PHE A 6 -15.57 -2.12 13.43
N ILE A 7 -16.52 -3.01 13.15
CA ILE A 7 -16.31 -4.17 12.26
C ILE A 7 -15.94 -3.70 10.85
N ARG A 8 -16.61 -2.66 10.33
CA ARG A 8 -16.29 -2.04 9.04
C ARG A 8 -14.84 -1.55 8.98
N GLY A 9 -14.39 -0.83 10.00
CA GLY A 9 -13.01 -0.37 10.11
C GLY A 9 -12.02 -1.53 10.22
N PHE A 10 -12.35 -2.55 11.01
CA PHE A 10 -11.54 -3.74 11.18
C PHE A 10 -11.30 -4.50 9.87
N CYS A 11 -12.38 -4.80 9.13
CA CYS A 11 -12.28 -5.47 7.83
C CYS A 11 -11.51 -4.61 6.81
N MET A 12 -11.71 -3.29 6.83
CA MET A 12 -10.96 -2.36 6.00
C MET A 12 -9.46 -2.45 6.27
N ALA A 13 -9.03 -2.44 7.55
CA ALA A 13 -7.62 -2.55 7.91
C ALA A 13 -6.98 -3.89 7.52
N LEU A 14 -7.71 -5.01 7.67
CA LEU A 14 -7.22 -6.30 7.22
C LEU A 14 -6.92 -6.30 5.72
N ALA A 15 -7.82 -5.72 4.91
CA ALA A 15 -7.57 -5.55 3.49
C ALA A 15 -6.40 -4.61 3.21
N ASP A 16 -6.34 -3.46 3.86
CA ASP A 16 -5.26 -2.49 3.64
C ASP A 16 -3.88 -3.03 4.01
N SER A 17 -3.80 -3.95 4.97
CA SER A 17 -2.54 -4.55 5.38
C SER A 17 -1.94 -5.51 4.34
N VAL A 18 -2.75 -6.06 3.42
CA VAL A 18 -2.32 -7.08 2.45
C VAL A 18 -2.22 -6.47 1.05
N PRO A 19 -1.05 -6.54 0.39
CA PRO A 19 -0.92 -6.08 -1.00
C PRO A 19 -1.90 -6.83 -1.92
N GLY A 20 -2.49 -6.10 -2.87
CA GLY A 20 -3.51 -6.59 -3.79
C GLY A 20 -4.95 -6.40 -3.30
N VAL A 21 -5.16 -6.05 -2.03
CA VAL A 21 -6.50 -5.81 -1.45
C VAL A 21 -6.59 -4.35 -1.02
N SER A 22 -7.66 -3.66 -1.41
CA SER A 22 -7.90 -2.25 -1.05
C SER A 22 -9.00 -2.15 -0.01
N GLY A 23 -8.74 -1.44 1.09
CA GLY A 23 -9.75 -1.08 2.08
C GLY A 23 -10.87 -0.23 1.48
N GLY A 24 -10.59 0.59 0.47
CA GLY A 24 -11.61 1.29 -0.31
C GLY A 24 -12.59 0.33 -0.99
N THR A 25 -12.10 -0.79 -1.53
CA THR A 25 -12.96 -1.86 -2.08
C THR A 25 -13.81 -2.52 -0.99
N ILE A 26 -13.24 -2.81 0.18
CA ILE A 26 -14.03 -3.36 1.30
C ILE A 26 -15.07 -2.35 1.80
N ALA A 27 -14.73 -1.07 1.85
CA ALA A 27 -15.67 -0.02 2.22
C ALA A 27 -16.83 0.08 1.24
N PHE A 28 -16.56 -0.13 -0.04
CA PHE A 28 -17.57 -0.15 -1.10
C PHE A 28 -18.50 -1.35 -0.94
N ILE A 29 -17.92 -2.56 -0.79
CA ILE A 29 -18.67 -3.80 -0.60
C ILE A 29 -19.56 -3.74 0.65
N LEU A 30 -19.05 -3.18 1.75
CA LEU A 30 -19.81 -3.04 3.00
C LEU A 30 -20.78 -1.85 3.02
N GLY A 31 -20.93 -1.16 1.88
CA GLY A 31 -21.92 -0.10 1.65
C GLY A 31 -21.69 1.15 2.48
N PHE A 32 -20.44 1.46 2.85
CA PHE A 32 -20.12 2.68 3.62
C PHE A 32 -19.09 3.58 2.94
N TYR A 33 -18.63 3.23 1.73
CA TYR A 33 -17.65 3.98 0.97
C TYR A 33 -18.04 5.45 0.75
N ASP A 34 -19.23 5.73 0.23
CA ASP A 34 -19.64 7.11 -0.03
C ASP A 34 -19.67 7.94 1.25
N LYS A 35 -20.17 7.36 2.35
CA LYS A 35 -20.15 8.00 3.66
C LYS A 35 -18.72 8.25 4.15
N PHE A 36 -17.82 7.30 3.93
CA PHE A 36 -16.40 7.44 4.27
C PHE A 36 -15.72 8.58 3.51
N ILE A 37 -15.83 8.60 2.18
CA ILE A 37 -15.25 9.65 1.34
C ILE A 37 -15.86 11.01 1.67
N ASN A 38 -17.18 11.08 1.83
CA ASN A 38 -17.86 12.33 2.16
C ASN A 38 -17.47 12.85 3.54
N SER A 39 -17.29 11.97 4.53
CA SER A 39 -16.78 12.37 5.85
C SER A 39 -15.34 12.87 5.80
N LEU A 40 -14.46 12.24 5.01
CA LEU A 40 -13.10 12.75 4.78
C LEU A 40 -13.12 14.13 4.10
N ASN A 41 -13.95 14.29 3.06
CA ASN A 41 -14.07 15.54 2.33
C ASN A 41 -14.66 16.66 3.21
N SER A 42 -15.66 16.37 4.05
CA SER A 42 -16.27 17.33 4.97
C SER A 42 -15.27 17.86 6.01
N LEU A 43 -14.36 17.00 6.51
CA LEU A 43 -13.30 17.44 7.42
C LEU A 43 -12.32 18.41 6.77
N VAL A 44 -11.93 18.13 5.53
CA VAL A 44 -10.94 18.93 4.78
C VAL A 44 -11.56 20.16 4.11
N SER A 45 -12.86 20.15 3.84
CA SER A 45 -13.56 21.23 3.17
C SER A 45 -13.67 22.48 4.06
N THR A 46 -13.30 23.62 3.50
CA THR A 46 -13.53 24.94 4.11
C THR A 46 -15.02 25.33 4.09
N LYS A 47 -15.84 24.66 3.27
CA LYS A 47 -17.27 24.96 3.09
C LYS A 47 -18.21 24.20 4.05
N SER A 48 -17.70 23.23 4.81
CA SER A 48 -18.53 22.42 5.71
C SER A 48 -18.77 23.11 7.06
N ASN A 49 -20.01 23.00 7.55
CA ASN A 49 -20.42 23.58 8.83
C ASN A 49 -19.84 22.79 10.02
N LYS A 50 -19.80 23.42 11.21
CA LYS A 50 -19.25 22.79 12.44
C LYS A 50 -19.95 21.47 12.79
N GLU A 51 -21.25 21.38 12.57
CA GLU A 51 -22.05 20.17 12.84
C GLU A 51 -21.69 19.02 11.89
N GLU A 52 -21.61 19.28 10.59
CA GLU A 52 -21.19 18.30 9.58
C GLU A 52 -19.77 17.76 9.85
N LYS A 53 -18.86 18.65 10.26
CA LYS A 53 -17.50 18.26 10.65
C LYS A 53 -17.48 17.38 11.88
N LEU A 54 -18.31 17.69 12.88
CA LEU A 54 -18.42 16.90 14.10
C LEU A 54 -19.02 15.52 13.83
N GLU A 55 -20.06 15.42 12.99
CA GLU A 55 -20.64 14.14 12.59
C GLU A 55 -19.66 13.28 11.80
N SER A 56 -18.96 13.90 10.85
CA SER A 56 -17.91 13.26 10.06
C SER A 56 -16.78 12.76 10.93
N LEU A 57 -16.31 13.57 11.89
CA LEU A 57 -15.29 13.18 12.86
C LEU A 57 -15.76 12.01 13.73
N LYS A 58 -16.98 12.06 14.26
CA LYS A 58 -17.56 10.97 15.06
C LYS A 58 -17.67 9.67 14.25
N PHE A 59 -18.03 9.74 12.98
CA PHE A 59 -18.06 8.58 12.10
C PHE A 59 -16.66 8.02 11.86
N LEU A 60 -15.70 8.88 11.52
CA LEU A 60 -14.32 8.52 11.24
C LEU A 60 -13.59 7.94 12.45
N ILE A 61 -13.84 8.45 13.67
CA ILE A 61 -13.30 7.86 14.90
C ILE A 61 -13.85 6.44 15.11
N LYS A 62 -15.15 6.21 14.89
CA LYS A 62 -15.77 4.89 15.09
C LYS A 62 -15.17 3.83 14.17
N ILE A 63 -14.97 4.16 12.90
CA ILE A 63 -14.29 3.25 11.96
C ILE A 63 -12.79 3.20 12.26
N GLY A 64 -12.18 4.31 12.66
CA GLY A 64 -10.74 4.44 12.91
C GLY A 64 -10.28 3.58 14.08
N ILE A 65 -11.09 3.43 15.13
CA ILE A 65 -10.81 2.51 16.23
C ILE A 65 -10.79 1.06 15.72
N GLY A 66 -11.79 0.65 14.94
CA GLY A 66 -11.83 -0.68 14.33
C GLY A 66 -10.64 -0.93 13.41
N TRP A 67 -10.30 0.08 12.61
CA TRP A 67 -9.16 0.04 11.71
C TRP A 67 -7.84 -0.09 12.47
N ALA A 68 -7.64 0.68 13.55
CA ALA A 68 -6.42 0.59 14.36
C ALA A 68 -6.25 -0.80 14.98
N VAL A 69 -7.32 -1.38 15.54
CA VAL A 69 -7.29 -2.75 16.10
C VAL A 69 -6.99 -3.77 15.01
N GLY A 70 -7.67 -3.67 13.86
CA GLY A 70 -7.42 -4.56 12.72
C GLY A 70 -5.99 -4.46 12.20
N MET A 71 -5.45 -3.24 12.11
CA MET A 71 -4.08 -3.00 11.64
C MET A 71 -3.05 -3.55 12.63
N VAL A 72 -3.23 -3.37 13.93
CA VAL A 72 -2.35 -3.97 14.95
C VAL A 72 -2.33 -5.49 14.81
N LEU A 73 -3.49 -6.14 14.74
CA LEU A 73 -3.55 -7.60 14.59
C LEU A 73 -2.93 -8.06 13.26
N ALA A 74 -3.20 -7.35 12.17
CA ALA A 74 -2.63 -7.65 10.87
C ALA A 74 -1.11 -7.52 10.89
N VAL A 75 -0.57 -6.42 11.40
CA VAL A 75 0.88 -6.19 11.51
C VAL A 75 1.54 -7.27 12.37
N LEU A 76 0.95 -7.61 13.53
CA LEU A 76 1.49 -8.66 14.39
C LEU A 76 1.51 -10.04 13.70
N PHE A 77 0.44 -10.38 12.99
CA PHE A 77 0.36 -11.63 12.23
C PHE A 77 1.33 -11.64 11.06
N ILE A 78 1.20 -10.67 10.15
CA ILE A 78 1.98 -10.54 8.93
C ILE A 78 3.47 -10.49 9.28
N SER A 79 3.89 -9.58 10.14
CA SER A 79 5.31 -9.44 10.45
C SER A 79 5.89 -10.64 11.21
N SER A 80 5.10 -11.41 11.97
CA SER A 80 5.56 -12.69 12.53
C SER A 80 5.89 -13.71 11.43
N VAL A 81 5.05 -13.78 10.39
CA VAL A 81 5.27 -14.65 9.23
C VAL A 81 6.42 -14.15 8.37
N PHE A 82 6.60 -12.83 8.22
CA PHE A 82 7.74 -12.24 7.49
C PHE A 82 9.09 -12.62 8.09
N THR A 83 9.25 -12.49 9.41
CA THR A 83 10.54 -12.76 10.07
C THR A 83 10.93 -14.24 10.05
N THR A 84 9.95 -15.14 9.92
CA THR A 84 10.19 -16.59 9.93
C THR A 84 10.20 -17.21 8.54
N HIS A 85 9.56 -16.57 7.56
CA HIS A 85 9.30 -17.13 6.23
C HIS A 85 9.43 -16.08 5.11
N ILE A 86 10.45 -15.22 5.18
CA ILE A 86 10.64 -14.09 4.25
C ILE A 86 10.62 -14.51 2.77
N TYR A 87 11.25 -15.64 2.42
CA TYR A 87 11.27 -16.13 1.04
C TYR A 87 9.88 -16.60 0.56
N LYS A 88 9.10 -17.25 1.42
CA LYS A 88 7.72 -17.67 1.08
C LYS A 88 6.82 -16.44 0.87
N ILE A 89 6.94 -15.44 1.73
CA ILE A 89 6.15 -14.21 1.63
C ILE A 89 6.59 -13.35 0.44
N SER A 90 7.89 -13.27 0.16
CA SER A 90 8.39 -12.60 -1.03
C SER A 90 7.90 -13.31 -2.30
N SER A 91 7.80 -14.65 -2.29
CA SER A 91 7.20 -15.42 -3.40
C SER A 91 5.71 -15.11 -3.56
N LEU A 92 4.96 -15.02 -2.44
CA LEU A 92 3.56 -14.59 -2.42
C LEU A 92 3.37 -13.21 -3.07
N PHE A 93 4.27 -12.27 -2.76
CA PHE A 93 4.24 -10.91 -3.27
C PHE A 93 4.60 -10.80 -4.75
N LEU A 94 5.58 -11.59 -5.22
CA LEU A 94 5.81 -11.76 -6.65
C LEU A 94 4.54 -12.24 -7.35
N GLY A 95 3.80 -13.16 -6.71
CA GLY A 95 2.48 -13.62 -7.16
C GLY A 95 1.48 -12.48 -7.25
N PHE A 96 1.36 -11.66 -6.20
CA PHE A 96 0.47 -10.49 -6.21
C PHE A 96 0.78 -9.54 -7.37
N ILE A 97 2.06 -9.18 -7.57
CA ILE A 97 2.46 -8.22 -8.60
C ILE A 97 2.23 -8.79 -10.00
N ILE A 98 2.75 -10.00 -10.28
CA ILE A 98 2.71 -10.61 -11.62
C ILE A 98 1.27 -10.86 -12.06
N PHE A 99 0.39 -11.31 -11.16
CA PHE A 99 -1.01 -11.54 -11.51
C PHE A 99 -1.85 -10.25 -11.56
N SER A 100 -1.46 -9.20 -10.83
CA SER A 100 -2.13 -7.89 -10.91
C SER A 100 -1.83 -7.14 -12.21
N LEU A 101 -0.64 -7.35 -12.80
CA LEU A 101 -0.25 -6.69 -14.06
C LEU A 101 -1.26 -6.94 -15.20
N PRO A 102 -1.59 -8.20 -15.59
CA PRO A 102 -2.60 -8.47 -16.61
C PRO A 102 -3.97 -7.88 -16.29
N LEU A 103 -4.35 -7.82 -15.01
CA LEU A 103 -5.62 -7.24 -14.60
C LEU A 103 -5.67 -5.74 -14.89
N ILE A 104 -4.62 -5.00 -14.52
CA ILE A 104 -4.52 -3.57 -14.82
C ILE A 104 -4.50 -3.34 -16.33
N PHE A 105 -3.76 -4.16 -17.08
CA PHE A 105 -3.76 -4.08 -18.54
C PHE A 105 -5.17 -4.28 -19.14
N ARG A 106 -5.99 -5.17 -18.56
CA ARG A 106 -7.36 -5.41 -19.00
C ARG A 106 -8.32 -4.30 -18.57
N GLU A 107 -8.26 -3.87 -17.31
CA GLU A 107 -9.14 -2.82 -16.76
C GLU A 107 -8.88 -1.46 -17.42
N GLU A 108 -7.63 -1.14 -17.73
CA GLU A 108 -7.20 0.15 -18.29
C GLU A 108 -6.86 0.06 -19.80
N LYS A 109 -7.43 -0.91 -20.51
CA LYS A 109 -7.10 -1.18 -21.93
C LYS A 109 -7.24 0.05 -22.82
N SER A 110 -8.27 0.88 -22.62
CA SER A 110 -8.51 2.13 -23.37
C SER A 110 -7.46 3.22 -23.10
N GLU A 111 -6.78 3.14 -21.96
CA GLU A 111 -5.71 4.05 -21.58
C GLU A 111 -4.33 3.56 -22.02
N ILE A 112 -4.21 2.32 -22.46
CA ILE A 112 -2.95 1.70 -22.87
C ILE A 112 -2.87 1.56 -24.39
N VAL A 113 -3.88 0.95 -25.01
CA VAL A 113 -3.92 0.67 -26.45
C VAL A 113 -4.02 1.97 -27.24
N GLY A 114 -3.11 2.18 -28.18
CA GLY A 114 -3.03 3.40 -28.99
C GLY A 114 -2.28 4.57 -28.33
N LYS A 115 -1.88 4.46 -27.05
CA LYS A 115 -1.16 5.50 -26.30
C LYS A 115 0.30 5.10 -25.96
N TYR A 116 0.94 4.32 -26.84
CA TYR A 116 2.27 3.72 -26.61
C TYR A 116 3.42 4.71 -26.34
N LYS A 117 3.28 5.98 -26.76
CA LYS A 117 4.25 7.03 -26.43
C LYS A 117 4.45 7.22 -24.93
N ASN A 118 3.46 6.84 -24.12
CA ASN A 118 3.53 6.92 -22.67
C ASN A 118 4.40 5.82 -22.03
N ILE A 119 4.97 4.90 -22.81
CA ILE A 119 5.91 3.89 -22.30
C ILE A 119 7.11 4.50 -21.56
N ILE A 120 7.49 5.73 -21.90
CA ILE A 120 8.52 6.47 -21.17
C ILE A 120 8.19 6.61 -19.67
N PHE A 121 6.92 6.76 -19.31
CA PHE A 121 6.49 6.84 -17.92
C PHE A 121 6.61 5.48 -17.20
N ALA A 122 6.43 4.37 -17.92
CA ALA A 122 6.69 3.04 -17.37
C ALA A 122 8.19 2.82 -17.15
N VAL A 123 9.04 3.23 -18.10
CA VAL A 123 10.50 3.16 -17.92
C VAL A 123 10.95 4.01 -16.73
N ILE A 124 10.43 5.23 -16.59
CA ILE A 124 10.69 6.08 -15.43
C ILE A 124 10.25 5.37 -14.14
N GLY A 125 9.07 4.75 -14.11
CA GLY A 125 8.61 3.97 -12.95
C GLY A 125 9.56 2.83 -12.57
N ILE A 126 9.99 2.03 -13.55
CA ILE A 126 10.96 0.94 -13.33
C ILE A 126 12.26 1.50 -12.75
N LEU A 127 12.82 2.54 -13.40
CA LEU A 127 14.09 3.14 -13.00
C LEU A 127 14.01 3.75 -11.59
N VAL A 128 12.89 4.38 -11.24
CA VAL A 128 12.67 4.94 -9.90
C VAL A 128 12.77 3.82 -8.85
N VAL A 129 12.02 2.73 -9.00
CA VAL A 129 12.05 1.65 -8.02
C VAL A 129 13.40 0.94 -8.02
N ALA A 130 13.96 0.63 -9.19
CA ALA A 130 15.26 -0.01 -9.30
C ALA A 130 16.38 0.82 -8.67
N ALA A 131 16.40 2.13 -8.90
CA ALA A 131 17.34 3.06 -8.28
C ALA A 131 17.13 3.11 -6.77
N ILE A 132 15.88 3.21 -6.29
CA ILE A 132 15.59 3.21 -4.85
C ILE A 132 16.08 1.90 -4.21
N THR A 133 15.79 0.75 -4.80
CA THR A 133 16.23 -0.56 -4.29
C THR A 133 17.74 -0.71 -4.35
N TYR A 134 18.39 -0.28 -5.42
CA TYR A 134 19.84 -0.41 -5.59
C TYR A 134 20.64 0.53 -4.68
N PHE A 135 20.19 1.78 -4.53
CA PHE A 135 20.83 2.79 -3.68
C PHE A 135 20.32 2.76 -2.24
N ASN A 136 19.44 1.82 -1.89
CA ASN A 136 19.05 1.64 -0.50
C ASN A 136 20.28 1.12 0.27
N PRO A 137 20.76 1.86 1.29
CA PRO A 137 21.98 1.49 2.03
C PRO A 137 21.94 0.06 2.61
N ALA A 138 20.75 -0.47 2.91
CA ALA A 138 20.57 -1.83 3.40
C ALA A 138 20.83 -2.94 2.37
N THR A 139 20.91 -2.58 1.09
CA THR A 139 21.08 -3.53 -0.01
C THR A 139 22.54 -3.61 -0.48
N SER A 140 23.36 -2.62 -0.13
CA SER A 140 24.71 -2.41 -0.64
C SER A 140 25.87 -2.81 0.30
N GLY A 141 25.61 -3.39 1.48
CA GLY A 141 26.65 -4.04 2.27
C GLY A 141 26.43 -4.07 3.78
N GLY A 142 26.35 -5.29 4.34
CA GLY A 142 26.78 -5.63 5.71
C GLY A 142 25.94 -5.16 6.90
N THR A 143 25.09 -4.15 6.75
CA THR A 143 24.20 -3.69 7.82
C THR A 143 22.79 -3.54 7.25
N GLY A 144 21.88 -4.38 7.72
CA GLY A 144 20.46 -4.29 7.35
C GLY A 144 19.91 -2.89 7.61
N THR A 145 18.73 -2.58 7.06
CA THR A 145 18.02 -1.32 7.32
C THR A 145 17.65 -1.26 8.81
N ASN A 146 18.60 -0.86 9.64
CA ASN A 146 18.31 -0.29 10.94
C ASN A 146 17.69 1.06 10.63
N LEU A 147 16.35 1.06 10.52
CA LEU A 147 15.52 2.27 10.60
C LEU A 147 15.61 2.93 11.98
N SER A 148 16.45 2.39 12.87
CA SER A 148 16.90 2.97 14.12
C SER A 148 17.50 4.38 13.92
N LEU A 149 17.31 5.20 14.94
CA LEU A 149 17.68 6.63 15.04
C LEU A 149 19.07 7.00 14.48
N ASP A 150 20.03 6.09 14.51
CA ASP A 150 21.43 6.36 14.16
C ASP A 150 21.70 6.53 12.65
N ASN A 151 20.75 6.20 11.76
CA ASN A 151 20.92 6.30 10.30
C ASN A 151 19.78 7.06 9.57
N LEU A 152 19.03 7.93 10.26
CA LEU A 152 17.98 8.73 9.65
C LEU A 152 18.57 9.80 8.71
N ASN A 153 18.74 9.44 7.44
CA ASN A 153 19.12 10.39 6.39
C ASN A 153 17.90 11.27 6.00
N ILE A 154 18.13 12.55 5.76
CA ILE A 154 17.10 13.50 5.27
C ILE A 154 16.40 12.97 4.02
N GLY A 155 17.13 12.30 3.12
CA GLY A 155 16.58 11.66 1.94
C GLY A 155 15.59 10.54 2.27
N LEU A 156 15.88 9.70 3.27
CA LEU A 156 15.01 8.61 3.71
C LEU A 156 13.73 9.15 4.39
N ILE A 157 13.86 10.20 5.20
CA ILE A 157 12.71 10.88 5.83
C ILE A 157 11.78 11.46 4.76
N ALA A 158 12.33 12.22 3.81
CA ALA A 158 11.55 12.79 2.72
C ALA A 158 10.90 11.70 1.87
N TYR A 159 11.63 10.62 1.60
CA TYR A 159 11.13 9.47 0.86
C TYR A 159 9.95 8.79 1.54
N VAL A 160 10.08 8.39 2.82
CA VAL A 160 9.00 7.74 3.57
C VAL A 160 7.79 8.65 3.72
N PHE A 161 8.01 9.95 3.91
CA PHE A 161 6.94 10.94 3.94
C PHE A 161 6.16 10.97 2.61
N VAL A 162 6.85 11.11 1.47
CA VAL A 162 6.22 11.17 0.15
C VAL A 162 5.51 9.85 -0.19
N VAL A 163 6.15 8.71 0.07
CA VAL A 163 5.54 7.41 -0.18
C VAL A 163 4.30 7.20 0.71
N GLY A 164 4.35 7.56 2.00
CA GLY A 164 3.18 7.52 2.88
C GLY A 164 2.04 8.40 2.36
N ALA A 165 2.37 9.59 1.86
CA ALA A 165 1.40 10.52 1.29
C ALA A 165 0.78 10.03 -0.02
N ILE A 166 1.52 9.30 -0.86
CA ILE A 166 1.00 8.69 -2.09
C ILE A 166 0.19 7.42 -1.77
N ALA A 167 0.66 6.58 -0.84
CA ALA A 167 0.06 5.30 -0.49
C ALA A 167 -1.37 5.46 0.05
N ILE A 168 -1.62 6.48 0.88
CA ILE A 168 -2.96 6.76 1.39
C ILE A 168 -3.93 7.18 0.28
N CYS A 169 -3.44 7.85 -0.77
CA CYS A 169 -4.31 8.26 -1.88
C CYS A 169 -4.80 7.05 -2.69
N ALA A 170 -3.99 6.00 -2.82
CA ALA A 170 -4.43 4.73 -3.40
C ALA A 170 -5.45 4.03 -2.50
N MET A 171 -5.19 3.98 -1.19
CA MET A 171 -6.03 3.30 -0.20
C MET A 171 -7.48 3.83 -0.15
N ILE A 172 -7.67 5.10 -0.50
CA ILE A 172 -8.97 5.76 -0.56
C ILE A 172 -9.73 5.42 -1.85
N LEU A 173 -9.05 5.03 -2.93
CA LEU A 173 -9.68 4.75 -4.22
C LEU A 173 -9.97 3.24 -4.37
N PRO A 174 -11.24 2.82 -4.61
CA PRO A 174 -11.59 1.42 -4.82
C PRO A 174 -10.77 0.83 -5.96
N GLY A 175 -10.20 -0.35 -5.73
CA GLY A 175 -9.40 -1.06 -6.72
C GLY A 175 -7.90 -0.73 -6.71
N ILE A 176 -7.42 0.26 -5.96
CA ILE A 176 -5.97 0.49 -5.78
C ILE A 176 -5.63 0.29 -4.29
N SER A 177 -4.59 -0.49 -4.00
CA SER A 177 -4.21 -0.86 -2.63
C SER A 177 -3.00 -0.06 -2.15
N GLY A 178 -3.13 0.62 -1.00
CA GLY A 178 -2.05 1.42 -0.42
C GLY A 178 -0.82 0.57 -0.05
N SER A 179 -1.02 -0.62 0.53
CA SER A 179 0.07 -1.58 0.79
C SER A 179 0.73 -2.10 -0.48
N THR A 180 -0.01 -2.19 -1.59
CA THR A 180 0.60 -2.47 -2.90
C THR A 180 1.50 -1.33 -3.35
N LEU A 181 1.10 -0.07 -3.13
CA LEU A 181 1.99 1.06 -3.39
C LEU A 181 3.23 1.02 -2.47
N LEU A 182 3.08 0.73 -1.17
CA LEU A 182 4.23 0.58 -0.27
C LEU A 182 5.18 -0.54 -0.73
N LEU A 183 4.62 -1.64 -1.23
CA LEU A 183 5.37 -2.76 -1.78
C LEU A 183 6.09 -2.35 -3.07
N ILE A 184 5.39 -1.60 -3.91
CA ILE A 184 5.90 -1.04 -5.15
C ILE A 184 7.12 -0.14 -4.87
N PHE A 185 7.03 0.67 -3.84
CA PHE A 185 8.10 1.55 -3.36
C PHE A 185 9.15 0.81 -2.49
N GLY A 186 9.03 -0.51 -2.31
CA GLY A 186 10.01 -1.31 -1.56
C GLY A 186 10.09 -1.02 -0.06
N ILE A 187 9.17 -0.25 0.50
CA ILE A 187 9.18 0.11 1.94
C ILE A 187 8.12 -0.64 2.76
N TYR A 188 7.33 -1.51 2.13
CA TYR A 188 6.31 -2.27 2.85
C TYR A 188 6.89 -3.04 4.05
N ALA A 189 7.88 -3.93 3.82
CA ALA A 189 8.45 -4.73 4.89
C ALA A 189 9.13 -3.87 5.98
N PRO A 190 9.97 -2.87 5.65
CA PRO A 190 10.54 -1.96 6.64
C PRO A 190 9.48 -1.21 7.48
N ILE A 191 8.41 -0.71 6.87
CA ILE A 191 7.33 -0.02 7.59
C ILE A 191 6.54 -0.99 8.47
N MET A 192 6.25 -2.21 8.01
CA MET A 192 5.56 -3.23 8.83
C MET A 192 6.41 -3.63 10.04
N THR A 193 7.72 -3.78 9.87
CA THR A 193 8.65 -4.04 10.97
C THR A 193 8.70 -2.87 11.94
N ALA A 194 8.85 -1.64 11.44
CA ALA A 194 8.87 -0.44 12.29
C ALA A 194 7.59 -0.29 13.12
N VAL A 195 6.41 -0.50 12.53
CA VAL A 195 5.13 -0.45 13.23
C VAL A 195 5.04 -1.56 14.29
N LYS A 196 5.47 -2.80 13.97
CA LYS A 196 5.52 -3.90 14.95
C LYS A 196 6.45 -3.57 16.12
N SER A 197 7.62 -3.01 15.86
CA SER A 197 8.58 -2.64 16.91
C SER A 197 7.98 -1.61 17.86
N VAL A 198 7.32 -0.57 17.32
CA VAL A 198 6.60 0.42 18.13
C VAL A 198 5.47 -0.22 18.95
N ILE A 199 4.70 -1.16 18.36
CA ILE A 199 3.65 -1.92 19.09
C ILE A 199 4.26 -2.73 20.26
N LYS A 200 5.48 -3.26 20.09
CA LYS A 200 6.23 -3.99 21.12
C LYS A 200 6.97 -3.09 22.11
N PHE A 201 6.70 -1.77 22.10
CA PHE A 201 7.34 -0.76 22.94
C PHE A 201 8.82 -0.50 22.65
N ASP A 202 9.32 -0.88 21.47
CA ASP A 202 10.61 -0.41 20.97
C ASP A 202 10.44 0.91 20.21
N PHE A 203 10.77 2.00 20.90
CA PHE A 203 10.59 3.36 20.39
C PHE A 203 11.73 3.82 19.47
N SER A 204 12.74 2.98 19.21
CA SER A 204 13.82 3.27 18.24
C SER A 204 13.28 3.54 16.84
N TYR A 205 12.16 2.89 16.49
CA TYR A 205 11.46 3.01 15.21
C TYR A 205 10.32 4.04 15.23
N LEU A 206 10.03 4.66 16.38
CA LEU A 206 8.95 5.64 16.50
C LEU A 206 9.09 6.83 15.54
N PRO A 207 10.27 7.43 15.31
CA PRO A 207 10.41 8.58 14.42
C PRO A 207 9.98 8.28 12.98
N ILE A 208 10.36 7.12 12.42
CA ILE A 208 10.00 6.78 11.04
C ILE A 208 8.50 6.49 10.91
N VAL A 209 7.88 5.89 11.92
CA VAL A 209 6.43 5.69 11.98
C VAL A 209 5.69 7.02 12.06
N ILE A 210 6.21 8.00 12.81
CA ILE A 210 5.67 9.37 12.86
C ILE A 210 5.80 10.04 11.49
N VAL A 211 6.96 9.98 10.85
CA VAL A 211 7.18 10.55 9.50
C VAL A 211 6.21 9.94 8.49
N PHE A 212 6.06 8.61 8.51
CA PHE A 212 5.08 7.91 7.68
C PHE A 212 3.65 8.38 7.96
N GLY A 213 3.26 8.47 9.24
CA GLY A 213 1.95 8.95 9.66
C GLY A 213 1.67 10.40 9.25
N LEU A 214 2.68 11.28 9.34
CA LEU A 214 2.59 12.65 8.84
C LEU A 214 2.40 12.68 7.32
N GLY A 215 3.14 11.84 6.59
CA GLY A 215 2.95 11.64 5.15
C GLY A 215 1.51 11.25 4.83
N VAL A 216 0.97 10.24 5.52
CA VAL A 216 -0.43 9.79 5.39
C VAL A 216 -1.42 10.94 5.64
N ILE A 217 -1.26 11.70 6.73
CA ILE A 217 -2.14 12.84 7.05
C ILE A 217 -2.06 13.91 5.95
N THR A 218 -0.84 14.28 5.53
CA THR A 218 -0.62 15.24 4.44
C THR A 218 -1.23 14.75 3.13
N GLY A 219 -1.08 13.46 2.82
CA GLY A 219 -1.65 12.83 1.62
C GLY A 219 -3.16 12.96 1.54
N ILE A 220 -3.86 12.73 2.67
CA ILE A 220 -5.31 12.91 2.78
C ILE A 220 -5.72 14.36 2.46
N VAL A 221 -4.98 15.34 2.98
CA VAL A 221 -5.36 16.76 2.86
C VAL A 221 -4.99 17.35 1.50
N SER A 222 -3.80 17.03 0.98
CA SER A 222 -3.18 17.77 -0.13
C SER A 222 -3.02 16.95 -1.42
N ILE A 223 -2.71 15.66 -1.33
CA ILE A 223 -2.41 14.83 -2.50
C ILE A 223 -3.68 14.21 -3.12
N ILE A 224 -4.77 14.03 -2.36
CA ILE A 224 -6.05 13.53 -2.92
C ILE A 224 -6.50 14.34 -4.14
N ARG A 225 -6.42 15.68 -4.07
CA ARG A 225 -6.87 16.54 -5.17
C ARG A 225 -5.97 16.44 -6.40
N LEU A 226 -4.66 16.44 -6.18
CA LEU A 226 -3.67 16.32 -7.26
C LEU A 226 -3.77 14.96 -7.94
N LEU A 227 -3.79 13.87 -7.18
CA LEU A 227 -3.87 12.52 -7.75
C LEU A 227 -5.20 12.32 -8.49
N ARG A 228 -6.32 12.80 -7.92
CA ARG A 228 -7.62 12.77 -8.61
C ARG A 228 -7.58 13.57 -9.92
N TYR A 229 -6.94 14.74 -9.92
CA TYR A 229 -6.76 15.54 -11.12
C TYR A 229 -5.89 14.82 -12.16
N LEU A 230 -4.78 14.19 -11.76
CA LEU A 230 -3.90 13.43 -12.64
C LEU A 230 -4.60 12.19 -13.20
N LEU A 231 -5.35 11.45 -12.39
CA LEU A 231 -6.15 10.30 -12.84
C LEU A 231 -7.30 10.71 -13.76
N ALA A 232 -7.87 11.92 -13.60
CA ALA A 232 -8.93 12.42 -14.46
C ALA A 232 -8.41 12.95 -15.81
N ASN A 233 -7.30 13.70 -15.81
CA ASN A 233 -6.82 14.43 -16.99
C ASN A 233 -5.61 13.78 -17.68
N HIS A 234 -4.87 12.94 -16.95
CA HIS A 234 -3.63 12.32 -17.41
C HIS A 234 -3.60 10.81 -17.14
N ARG A 235 -4.78 10.15 -17.12
CA ARG A 235 -4.98 8.76 -16.72
C ARG A 235 -3.95 7.82 -17.35
N SER A 236 -3.83 7.81 -18.68
CA SER A 236 -2.84 6.99 -19.39
C SER A 236 -1.41 7.14 -18.86
N LYS A 237 -0.90 8.36 -18.66
CA LYS A 237 0.45 8.59 -18.13
C LYS A 237 0.60 7.97 -16.73
N VAL A 238 -0.40 8.17 -15.86
CA VAL A 238 -0.42 7.60 -14.51
C VAL A 238 -0.44 6.07 -14.54
N ILE A 239 -1.25 5.46 -15.42
CA ILE A 239 -1.32 4.00 -15.57
C ILE A 239 0.03 3.43 -16.05
N TYR A 240 0.66 4.05 -17.05
CA TYR A 240 2.01 3.62 -17.47
C TYR A 240 3.02 3.74 -16.34
N THR A 241 3.00 4.84 -15.56
CA THR A 241 3.84 4.96 -14.36
C THR A 241 3.58 3.83 -13.36
N ILE A 242 2.32 3.53 -13.03
CA ILE A 242 1.97 2.44 -12.09
C ILE A 242 2.47 1.09 -12.59
N ILE A 243 2.27 0.76 -13.87
CA ILE A 243 2.78 -0.48 -14.47
C ILE A 243 4.31 -0.55 -14.37
N GLY A 244 5.00 0.55 -14.67
CA GLY A 244 6.45 0.64 -14.54
C GLY A 244 6.93 0.40 -13.11
N LEU A 245 6.31 1.09 -12.16
CA LEU A 245 6.61 0.93 -10.74
C LEU A 245 6.35 -0.51 -10.26
N MET A 246 5.28 -1.17 -10.74
CA MET A 246 4.99 -2.59 -10.45
C MET A 246 6.04 -3.54 -11.01
N ILE A 247 6.52 -3.32 -12.23
CA ILE A 247 7.58 -4.14 -12.81
C ILE A 247 8.88 -3.93 -12.02
N GLY A 248 9.22 -2.68 -11.69
CA GLY A 248 10.39 -2.36 -10.88
C GLY A 248 10.34 -2.99 -9.49
N SER A 249 9.17 -3.12 -8.89
CA SER A 249 9.04 -3.71 -7.55
C SER A 249 9.25 -5.21 -7.48
N LEU A 250 9.25 -5.92 -8.61
CA LEU A 250 9.71 -7.31 -8.66
C LEU A 250 11.16 -7.41 -8.19
N TYR A 251 12.01 -6.47 -8.59
CA TYR A 251 13.40 -6.38 -8.11
C TYR A 251 13.45 -6.04 -6.62
N ALA A 252 12.62 -5.08 -6.17
CA ALA A 252 12.53 -4.73 -4.75
C ALA A 252 12.14 -5.92 -3.87
N VAL A 253 11.20 -6.75 -4.32
CA VAL A 253 10.75 -7.95 -3.59
C VAL A 253 11.83 -9.03 -3.55
N VAL A 254 12.56 -9.23 -4.66
CA VAL A 254 13.69 -10.17 -4.71
C VAL A 254 14.82 -9.75 -3.76
N MET A 255 15.10 -8.45 -3.68
CA MET A 255 16.09 -7.90 -2.75
C MET A 255 15.56 -7.77 -1.31
N GLY A 256 14.25 -7.94 -1.08
CA GLY A 256 13.59 -7.81 0.22
C GLY A 256 14.29 -8.51 1.40
N PRO A 257 14.76 -9.77 1.27
CA PRO A 257 15.49 -10.47 2.33
C PRO A 257 16.75 -9.74 2.83
N THR A 258 17.41 -8.94 1.99
CA THR A 258 18.60 -8.19 2.41
C THR A 258 18.27 -7.02 3.34
N THR A 259 17.00 -6.64 3.44
CA THR A 259 16.54 -5.50 4.26
C THR A 259 16.10 -5.88 5.66
N LEU A 260 16.19 -7.17 6.02
CA LEU A 260 15.92 -7.65 7.37
C LEU A 260 16.95 -7.13 8.38
N GLU A 261 16.58 -7.12 9.67
CA GLU A 261 17.51 -6.77 10.77
C GLU A 261 18.75 -7.67 10.77
N ILE A 262 18.55 -8.96 10.46
CA ILE A 262 19.61 -9.91 10.12
C ILE A 262 19.50 -10.14 8.61
N PRO A 263 20.34 -9.49 7.78
CA PRO A 263 20.24 -9.59 6.34
C PRO A 263 20.41 -11.03 5.85
N GLU A 264 19.47 -11.47 5.02
CA GLU A 264 19.59 -12.73 4.29
C GLU A 264 19.96 -12.47 2.82
N ALA A 265 20.40 -13.51 2.11
CA ALA A 265 20.72 -13.39 0.69
C ALA A 265 19.47 -13.03 -0.13
N PRO A 266 19.61 -12.24 -1.22
CA PRO A 266 18.52 -12.01 -2.17
C PRO A 266 17.87 -13.33 -2.60
N MET A 267 16.57 -13.30 -2.87
CA MET A 267 15.85 -14.49 -3.29
C MET A 267 16.42 -15.04 -4.60
N GLY A 268 16.93 -16.26 -4.56
CA GLY A 268 17.28 -17.05 -5.73
C GLY A 268 16.14 -17.99 -6.14
N PHE A 269 16.42 -18.81 -7.14
CA PHE A 269 15.47 -19.82 -7.61
C PHE A 269 15.23 -20.96 -6.61
N GLY A 270 16.17 -21.22 -5.70
CA GLY A 270 16.07 -22.30 -4.71
C GLY A 270 15.15 -21.95 -3.54
N GLU A 271 15.10 -20.68 -3.15
CA GLU A 271 14.28 -20.15 -2.07
C GLU A 271 12.86 -19.79 -2.54
N PHE A 272 12.67 -19.64 -3.85
CA PHE A 272 11.39 -19.33 -4.47
C PHE A 272 10.37 -20.44 -4.22
N SER A 273 9.26 -20.09 -3.57
CA SER A 273 8.17 -21.02 -3.31
C SER A 273 7.07 -20.86 -4.34
N ILE A 274 7.02 -21.81 -5.30
CA ILE A 274 5.97 -21.85 -6.32
C ILE A 274 4.56 -21.91 -5.69
N LEU A 275 4.41 -22.62 -4.57
CA LEU A 275 3.14 -22.72 -3.86
C LEU A 275 2.67 -21.33 -3.39
N PHE A 276 3.54 -20.56 -2.72
CA PHE A 276 3.18 -19.24 -2.24
C PHE A 276 2.97 -18.25 -3.39
N PHE A 277 3.78 -18.34 -4.45
CA PHE A 277 3.58 -17.55 -5.66
C PHE A 277 2.18 -17.78 -6.27
N LEU A 278 1.78 -19.04 -6.44
CA LEU A 278 0.47 -19.40 -6.97
C LEU A 278 -0.67 -19.04 -6.00
N LEU A 279 -0.46 -19.14 -4.69
CA LEU A 279 -1.42 -18.64 -3.69
C LEU A 279 -1.62 -17.13 -3.84
N GLY A 280 -0.54 -16.38 -4.08
CA GLY A 280 -0.59 -14.94 -4.32
C GLY A 280 -1.43 -14.62 -5.54
N GLY A 281 -1.13 -15.26 -6.68
CA GLY A 281 -1.91 -15.11 -7.89
C GLY A 281 -3.37 -15.54 -7.74
N GLY A 282 -3.62 -16.65 -7.05
CA GLY A 282 -4.95 -17.17 -6.75
C GLY A 282 -5.79 -16.21 -5.92
N LEU A 283 -5.19 -15.54 -4.93
CA LEU A 283 -5.85 -14.51 -4.13
C LEU A 283 -6.25 -13.30 -4.97
N ILE A 284 -5.36 -12.80 -5.83
CA ILE A 284 -5.67 -11.68 -6.75
C ILE A 284 -6.83 -12.04 -7.68
N LEU A 285 -6.77 -13.21 -8.32
CA LEU A 285 -7.83 -13.67 -9.22
C LEU A 285 -9.14 -13.95 -8.48
N GLY A 286 -9.07 -14.47 -7.24
CA GLY A 286 -10.21 -14.70 -6.38
C GLY A 286 -10.91 -13.40 -6.00
N LEU A 287 -10.14 -12.38 -5.62
CA LEU A 287 -10.66 -11.04 -5.33
C LEU A 287 -11.26 -10.38 -6.56
N GLU A 288 -10.65 -10.54 -7.74
CA GLU A 288 -11.21 -10.03 -8.98
C GLU A 288 -12.55 -10.70 -9.33
N LYS A 289 -12.65 -12.02 -9.17
CA LYS A 289 -13.92 -12.74 -9.35
C LYS A 289 -14.97 -12.28 -8.36
N LEU A 290 -14.60 -12.12 -7.08
CA LEU A 290 -15.51 -11.64 -6.05
C LEU A 290 -16.06 -10.25 -6.39
N LYS A 291 -15.18 -9.33 -6.81
CA LYS A 291 -15.58 -8.00 -7.31
C LYS A 291 -16.61 -8.11 -8.43
N LYS A 292 -16.34 -8.90 -9.48
CA LYS A 292 -17.27 -9.08 -10.62
C LYS A 292 -18.62 -9.71 -10.25
N VAL A 293 -18.64 -10.66 -9.32
CA VAL A 293 -19.89 -11.28 -8.86
C VAL A 293 -20.72 -10.26 -8.08
N LEU A 294 -20.07 -9.44 -7.25
CA LEU A 294 -20.73 -8.41 -6.45
C LEU A 294 -21.26 -7.27 -7.31
N ASP A 295 -20.49 -6.82 -8.31
CA ASP A 295 -20.92 -5.77 -9.25
C ASP A 295 -22.18 -6.21 -10.03
N LYS A 296 -22.27 -7.49 -10.43
CA LYS A 296 -23.45 -8.06 -11.12
C LYS A 296 -24.67 -8.25 -10.22
N GLY A 297 -24.51 -8.31 -8.91
CA GLY A 297 -25.62 -8.44 -7.97
C GLY A 297 -26.29 -7.11 -7.61
N GLN A 298 -25.75 -5.99 -8.12
CA GLN A 298 -26.22 -4.63 -7.86
C GLN A 298 -26.83 -3.94 -9.08
N GLU A 299 -26.78 -4.58 -10.26
CA GLU A 299 -27.52 -4.21 -11.48
C GLU A 299 -28.87 -4.96 -11.53
#